data_AF-A0A812X4L8-F1
#
_entry.id   AF-A0A812X4L8-F1
#
_cell.length_a   1.000
_cell.length_b   1.000
_cell.length_c   1.000
_cell.angle_alpha   90.00
_cell.angle_beta   90.00
_cell.angle_gamma   90.00
#
_symmetry.space_group_name_H-M   'P 1'
#
loop_
_entity.id
_entity.type
_entity.pdbx_description
1 polymer ?
#
loop_
_entity_poly.entity_id
_entity_poly.type
_entity_poly.pdbx_seq_one_letter_code
_entity_poly.pdbx_strand_id
1 'polypeptide(L)' 'MEARFPARAFVQTFDEIPEDYKELVVELRGRGVPVELRTTESMLSEPLPLTKDDLVVGDFDWTRTALKQLGIPMPQP' A
#
# COMPACT_ATOMS: atom_id res chain seq x y z
N MET A 1 -5.23 13.76 19.39
CA MET A 1 -5.61 12.50 18.73
C MET A 1 -4.31 11.82 18.34
N GLU A 2 -4.02 10.64 18.88
CA GLU A 2 -2.87 9.85 18.40
C GLU A 2 -3.13 9.51 16.93
N ALA A 3 -2.17 9.83 16.06
CA ALA A 3 -2.24 9.44 14.67
C ALA A 3 -2.15 7.90 14.62
N ARG A 4 -3.26 7.24 14.26
CA ARG A 4 -3.31 5.79 14.16
C ARG A 4 -2.72 5.39 12.82
N PHE A 5 -1.44 5.01 12.82
CA PHE A 5 -0.83 4.42 11.64
C PHE A 5 -1.29 2.96 11.46
N PRO A 6 -1.55 2.54 10.21
CA PRO A 6 -1.69 3.37 9.02
C PRO A 6 -3.09 4.02 8.93
N ALA A 7 -3.15 5.19 8.28
CA ALA A 7 -4.41 5.89 8.00
C ALA A 7 -5.29 5.12 7.00
N ARG A 8 -4.66 4.43 6.04
CA ARG A 8 -5.23 3.43 5.11
C ARG A 8 -4.09 2.60 4.51
N ALA A 9 -4.44 1.52 3.83
CA ALA A 9 -3.49 0.68 3.12
C ALA A 9 -3.87 0.53 1.64
N PHE A 10 -2.87 0.61 0.77
CA PHE A 10 -2.96 0.21 -0.63
C PHE A 10 -2.26 -1.13 -0.79
N VAL A 11 -2.98 -2.15 -1.24
CA VAL A 11 -2.48 -3.52 -1.35
C VAL A 11 -2.56 -3.98 -2.79
N GLN A 12 -1.43 -4.46 -3.31
CA GLN A 12 -1.35 -5.03 -4.65
C GLN A 12 -2.23 -6.27 -4.76
N THR A 13 -3.01 -6.35 -5.82
CA THR A 13 -3.79 -7.53 -6.19
C THR A 13 -3.58 -7.83 -7.67
N PHE A 14 -3.81 -9.08 -8.05
CA PHE A 14 -3.89 -9.51 -9.45
C PHE A 14 -5.34 -9.93 -9.72
N ASP A 15 -5.55 -11.04 -10.43
CA ASP A 15 -6.84 -11.72 -10.49
C ASP A 15 -7.36 -12.11 -9.11
N GLU A 16 -6.43 -12.41 -8.19
CA GLU A 16 -6.67 -12.72 -6.79
C GLU A 16 -5.66 -12.00 -5.89
N ILE A 17 -6.01 -11.83 -4.61
CA ILE A 17 -5.08 -11.33 -3.59
C ILE A 17 -4.10 -12.47 -3.24
N PRO A 18 -2.78 -12.26 -3.26
CA PRO A 18 -1.80 -13.24 -2.76
C PRO A 18 -2.09 -13.68 -1.33
N GLU A 19 -1.83 -14.94 -0.97
CA GLU A 19 -2.20 -15.51 0.34
C GLU A 19 -1.63 -14.70 1.52
N ASP A 20 -0.34 -14.34 1.46
CA ASP A 20 0.31 -13.49 2.46
C ASP A 20 -0.37 -12.12 2.62
N TYR A 21 -0.96 -11.59 1.55
CA TYR A 21 -1.66 -10.30 1.58
C TYR A 21 -3.09 -10.46 2.11
N LYS A 22 -3.72 -11.64 1.99
CA LYS A 22 -5.07 -11.89 2.52
C LYS A 22 -5.10 -11.74 4.03
N GLU A 23 -4.15 -12.35 4.75
CA GLU A 23 -4.07 -12.26 6.21
C GLU A 23 -3.89 -10.81 6.68
N LEU A 24 -2.99 -10.06 6.02
CA LEU A 24 -2.78 -8.64 6.27
C LEU A 24 -4.08 -7.83 6.05
N VAL A 25 -4.78 -8.06 4.93
CA VAL A 25 -6.03 -7.36 4.62
C VAL A 25 -7.09 -7.61 5.71
N VAL A 26 -7.20 -8.86 6.19
CA VAL A 26 -8.11 -9.23 7.27
C VAL A 26 -7.74 -8.52 8.57
N GLU A 27 -6.46 -8.51 8.95
CA GLU A 27 -5.96 -7.82 10.14
C GLU A 27 -6.25 -6.31 10.09
N LEU A 28 -5.90 -5.64 8.99
CA LEU A 28 -6.08 -4.20 8.81
C LEU A 28 -7.56 -3.82 8.90
N ARG A 29 -8.43 -4.55 8.20
CA ARG A 29 -9.87 -4.34 8.26
C ARG A 29 -10.43 -4.60 9.66
N GLY A 30 -9.95 -5.63 10.36
CA GLY A 30 -10.32 -5.92 11.74
C GLY A 30 -9.94 -4.80 12.71
N ARG A 31 -8.90 -4.02 12.39
CA ARG A 31 -8.48 -2.82 13.15
C ARG A 31 -9.24 -1.55 12.75
N GLY A 32 -10.08 -1.61 11.72
CA GLY A 32 -10.80 -0.46 11.16
C GLY A 32 -9.95 0.40 10.21
N VAL A 33 -8.84 -0.13 9.70
CA VAL A 33 -8.02 0.53 8.68
C VAL A 33 -8.67 0.32 7.31
N PRO A 34 -8.95 1.39 6.54
CA PRO A 34 -9.40 1.26 5.16
C PRO A 34 -8.34 0.58 4.29
N VAL A 35 -8.75 -0.39 3.47
CA VAL A 35 -7.86 -1.10 2.56
C VAL A 35 -8.37 -1.00 1.13
N GLU A 36 -7.51 -0.50 0.24
CA GLU A 36 -7.76 -0.35 -1.18
C GLU A 36 -6.91 -1.34 -1.97
N LEU A 37 -7.56 -2.20 -2.75
CA LEU A 37 -6.87 -3.18 -3.59
C LEU A 37 -6.64 -2.55 -4.97
N ARG A 38 -5.41 -2.57 -5.48
CA ARG A 38 -5.10 -2.10 -6.84
C ARG A 38 -4.19 -3.09 -7.55
N THR A 39 -4.36 -3.20 -8.87
CA THR A 39 -3.37 -3.89 -9.71
C THR A 39 -2.23 -2.94 -10.06
N THR A 40 -1.11 -3.50 -10.52
CA THR A 40 0.02 -2.70 -11.01
C THR A 40 -0.39 -1.81 -12.18
N GLU A 41 -1.22 -2.31 -13.10
CA GLU A 41 -1.72 -1.55 -14.25
C GLU A 41 -2.53 -0.33 -13.79
N SER A 42 -3.42 -0.52 -12.80
CA SER A 42 -4.21 0.59 -12.25
C SER A 42 -3.31 1.66 -11.63
N MET A 43 -2.30 1.24 -10.86
CA MET A 43 -1.35 2.16 -10.22
C MET A 43 -0.52 2.95 -11.24
N LEU A 44 -0.16 2.32 -12.37
CA LEU A 44 0.59 2.97 -13.44
C LEU A 44 -0.26 3.99 -14.20
N SER A 45 -1.56 3.71 -14.37
CA SER A 45 -2.49 4.66 -14.98
C SER A 45 -2.87 5.82 -14.07
N GLU A 46 -3.01 5.55 -12.78
CA GLU A 46 -3.47 6.49 -11.77
C GLU A 46 -2.57 6.36 -10.53
N PRO A 47 -1.65 7.33 -10.33
CA PRO A 47 -0.80 7.34 -9.14
C PRO A 47 -1.64 7.31 -7.86
N LEU A 48 -1.19 6.50 -6.89
CA LEU A 48 -1.83 6.42 -5.58
C LEU A 48 -1.80 7.80 -4.91
N PRO A 49 -2.89 8.26 -4.28
CA PRO A 49 -2.94 9.56 -3.63
C PRO A 49 -2.20 9.55 -2.26
N LEU A 50 -0.95 9.10 -2.23
CA LEU A 50 -0.21 8.73 -1.01
C LEU A 50 0.08 9.92 -0.07
N THR A 51 0.09 9.58 1.22
CA THR A 51 0.61 10.39 2.32
C THR A 51 1.64 9.58 3.11
N LYS A 52 2.38 10.22 4.02
CA LYS A 52 3.35 9.53 4.88
C LYS A 52 2.72 8.57 5.89
N ASP A 53 1.40 8.68 6.11
CA ASP A 53 0.66 7.85 7.05
C ASP A 53 -0.03 6.66 6.36
N ASP A 54 0.13 6.51 5.04
CA ASP A 54 -0.42 5.40 4.27
C ASP A 54 0.53 4.20 4.26
N LEU A 55 -0.03 2.99 4.35
CA LEU A 55 0.70 1.73 4.14
C LEU A 55 0.61 1.33 2.67
N VAL A 56 1.72 0.97 2.05
CA VAL A 56 1.76 0.39 0.70
C VAL A 56 2.32 -1.01 0.80
N VAL A 57 1.57 -1.98 0.27
CA VAL A 57 1.93 -3.41 0.29
C VAL A 57 1.89 -3.92 -1.13
N GLY A 58 3.02 -4.44 -1.60
CA GLY A 58 3.18 -5.00 -2.92
C GLY A 58 4.63 -5.38 -3.14
N ASP A 59 4.96 -5.64 -4.39
CA ASP A 59 6.31 -5.93 -4.83
C ASP A 59 7.26 -4.72 -4.70
N PHE A 60 8.51 -4.95 -5.10
CA PHE A 60 9.55 -3.92 -5.10
C PHE A 60 9.21 -2.72 -6.00
N ASP A 61 8.53 -2.94 -7.12
CA ASP A 61 8.19 -1.86 -8.05
C ASP A 61 7.11 -0.95 -7.46
N TRP A 62 6.13 -1.52 -6.75
CA TRP A 62 5.17 -0.77 -5.93
C TRP A 62 5.85 0.07 -4.87
N THR A 63 6.75 -0.55 -4.10
CA THR A 63 7.50 0.11 -3.03
C THR A 63 8.32 1.28 -3.59
N ARG A 64 9.08 1.04 -4.65
CA ARG A 64 9.90 2.06 -5.33
C ARG A 64 9.04 3.19 -5.88
N THR A 65 7.89 2.87 -6.48
CA THR A 65 7.00 3.88 -7.05
C THR A 65 6.36 4.75 -5.98
N ALA A 66 5.92 4.15 -4.87
CA ALA A 66 5.38 4.87 -3.72
C ALA A 66 6.41 5.81 -3.09
N LEU A 67 7.64 5.33 -2.86
CA LEU A 67 8.74 6.16 -2.35
C LEU A 67 9.04 7.33 -3.29
N LYS A 68 9.08 7.09 -4.61
CA LYS A 68 9.28 8.14 -5.61
C LYS A 68 8.17 9.19 -5.58
N GLN A 69 6.90 8.79 -5.47
CA GLN A 69 5.77 9.73 -5.37
C GLN A 69 5.86 10.61 -4.12
N LEU A 70 6.33 10.04 -3.00
CA LEU A 70 6.52 10.76 -1.75
C LEU A 70 7.84 11.57 -1.70
N GLY A 71 8.68 11.50 -2.73
CA GLY A 71 10.00 12.13 -2.75
C GLY A 71 10.98 11.55 -1.71
N ILE A 72 10.76 10.31 -1.29
CA ILE A 72 11.59 9.62 -0.30
C ILE A 72 12.69 8.84 -1.06
N PRO A 73 13.97 9.02 -0.72
CA PRO A 73 15.04 8.25 -1.33
C PRO A 73 14.93 6.76 -0.97
N MET A 74 15.31 5.89 -1.91
CA MET A 74 15.37 4.45 -1.64
C MET A 74 16.37 4.17 -0.51
N PRO A 75 16.05 3.24 0.41
CA PRO A 75 17.01 2.80 1.41
C PRO A 75 18.23 2.18 0.73
N GLN A 76 19.41 2.46 1.28
CA GLN A 76 20.66 1.80 0.90
C GLN A 76 20.79 0.49 1.68
N PRO A 77 21.42 -0.55 1.11
CA PRO A 77 21.72 -1.80 1.80
C PRO A 77 22.54 -1.63 3.08
#